data_AF-A0A2S6QES8-F1
#
_entry.id   AF-A0A2S6QES8-F1
#
_cell.length_a   1.000
_cell.length_b   1.000
_cell.length_c   1.000
_cell.angle_alpha   90.00
_cell.angle_beta   90.00
_cell.angle_gamma   90.00
#
_symmetry.space_group_name_H-M   'P 1'
#
loop_
_entity.id
_entity.type
_entity.pdbx_description
1 polymer ?
#
loop_
_entity_poly.entity_id
_entity_poly.type
_entity_poly.pdbx_seq_one_letter_code
_entity_poly.pdbx_strand_id
1 'polypeptide(L)' 'MRKNNDWREDHVVKRDILKAIRICGFEPVLIFDDRQSVINMWSDEGICTAKINSGNP' A
#
# COMPACT_ATOMS: atom_id res chain seq x y z
N MET A 1 -5.50 -1.50 -6.99
CA MET A 1 -5.04 -1.81 -8.37
C MET A 1 -4.96 -0.52 -9.16
N ARG A 2 -3.93 -0.41 -10.01
CA ARG A 2 -3.57 0.83 -10.72
C ARG A 2 -4.53 1.06 -11.89
N LYS A 3 -4.70 2.31 -12.33
CA LYS A 3 -5.43 2.60 -13.57
C LYS A 3 -4.55 2.24 -14.78
N ASN A 4 -5.18 1.92 -15.91
CA ASN A 4 -4.44 1.70 -17.16
C ASN A 4 -3.64 2.97 -17.51
N ASN A 5 -2.40 2.78 -17.99
CA ASN A 5 -1.42 3.83 -18.33
C ASN A 5 -0.92 4.68 -17.14
N ASP A 6 -1.08 4.23 -15.90
CA ASP A 6 -0.42 4.84 -14.74
C ASP A 6 0.95 4.19 -14.49
N TRP A 7 2.02 4.90 -14.90
CA TRP A 7 3.42 4.46 -14.79
C TRP A 7 4.12 4.96 -13.53
N ARG A 8 3.37 5.59 -12.60
CA ARG A 8 3.94 6.05 -11.34
C ARG A 8 4.32 4.85 -10.47
N GLU A 9 5.27 5.07 -9.58
CA GLU A 9 5.70 4.10 -8.59
C GLU A 9 4.54 3.61 -7.72
N ASP A 10 4.52 2.32 -7.37
CA ASP A 10 3.42 1.68 -6.64
C ASP A 10 3.06 2.39 -5.33
N HIS A 11 4.05 2.89 -4.60
CA HIS A 11 3.81 3.57 -3.33
C HIS A 11 3.04 4.88 -3.53
N VAL A 12 3.21 5.58 -4.66
CA VAL A 12 2.45 6.79 -5.00
C VAL A 12 0.99 6.43 -5.28
N VAL A 13 0.76 5.43 -6.13
CA VAL A 13 -0.60 4.96 -6.46
C VAL A 13 -1.32 4.43 -5.22
N LYS A 14 -0.62 3.68 -4.37
CA LYS A 14 -1.19 3.12 -3.14
C LYS A 14 -1.52 4.19 -2.10
N ARG A 15 -0.76 5.28 -2.01
CA ARG A 15 -1.10 6.43 -1.17
C ARG A 15 -2.39 7.12 -1.65
N ASP A 16 -2.58 7.25 -2.96
CA ASP A 16 -3.85 7.78 -3.51
C ASP A 16 -5.04 6.87 -3.19
N ILE A 17 -4.83 5.54 -3.24
CA ILE A 17 -5.85 4.56 -2.84
C ILE A 17 -6.18 4.69 -1.35
N LEU A 18 -5.18 4.82 -0.47
CA LEU A 18 -5.40 5.01 0.97
C LEU A 18 -6.21 6.26 1.26
N LYS A 19 -5.91 7.37 0.59
CA LYS A 19 -6.71 8.60 0.70
C LYS A 19 -8.16 8.36 0.33
N ALA A 20 -8.42 7.64 -0.76
CA ALA A 20 -9.79 7.31 -1.17
C ALA A 20 -10.51 6.42 -0.14
N ILE A 21 -9.81 5.42 0.43
CA ILE A 21 -10.35 4.55 1.49
C ILE A 21 -10.74 5.38 2.73
N ARG A 22 -9.86 6.30 3.17
CA ARG A 22 -10.11 7.21 4.29
C ARG A 22 -11.26 8.18 4.02
N ILE A 23 -11.38 8.72 2.80
CA ILE A 23 -12.52 9.56 2.38
C ILE A 23 -13.84 8.80 2.49
N CYS A 24 -13.83 7.50 2.19
CA CYS A 24 -15.00 6.64 2.38
C CYS A 24 -15.29 6.29 3.85
N GLY A 25 -14.51 6.82 4.81
CA GLY A 25 -14.71 6.64 6.25
C GLY A 25 -14.07 5.36 6.83
N PHE A 26 -13.19 4.70 6.08
CA PHE A 26 -12.50 3.50 6.53
C PHE A 26 -11.06 3.82 6.95
N GLU A 27 -10.62 3.25 8.07
CA GLU A 27 -9.21 3.29 8.51
C GLU A 27 -8.62 1.87 8.50
N PRO A 28 -7.77 1.54 7.52
CA PRO A 28 -7.09 0.25 7.49
C PRO A 28 -6.13 0.11 8.68
N VAL A 29 -6.27 -0.98 9.43
CA VAL A 29 -5.40 -1.27 10.59
C VAL A 29 -4.31 -2.31 10.31
N LEU A 30 -4.44 -3.04 9.20
CA LEU A 30 -3.49 -4.09 8.80
C LEU A 30 -3.40 -4.17 7.28
N ILE A 31 -2.17 -4.22 6.76
CA ILE A 31 -1.87 -4.38 5.33
C ILE A 31 -0.91 -5.55 5.11
N PHE A 32 -1.09 -6.27 4.01
CA PHE A 32 -0.17 -7.29 3.51
C PHE A 32 0.47 -6.79 2.22
N ASP A 33 1.80 -6.67 2.20
CA ASP A 33 2.54 -6.15 1.05
C ASP A 33 3.91 -6.82 0.95
N ASP A 34 4.46 -6.95 -0.25
CA ASP A 34 5.75 -7.61 -0.51
C ASP A 34 6.86 -6.59 -0.84
N ARG A 35 6.49 -5.43 -1.37
CA ARG A 35 7.43 -4.44 -1.89
C ARG A 35 7.90 -3.47 -0.81
N GLN A 36 9.21 -3.43 -0.58
CA GLN A 36 9.80 -2.61 0.48
C GLN A 36 9.45 -1.11 0.38
N SER A 37 9.46 -0.52 -0.81
CA SER A 37 9.10 0.90 -1.00
C SER A 37 7.65 1.20 -0.63
N VAL A 38 6.77 0.22 -0.77
CA VAL A 38 5.36 0.34 -0.39
C VAL A 38 5.18 0.10 1.11
N ILE A 39 5.88 -0.88 1.68
CA ILE A 39 5.87 -1.14 3.12
C ILE A 39 6.35 0.07 3.90
N ASN A 40 7.42 0.73 3.45
CA ASN A 40 7.91 1.96 4.06
C ASN A 40 6.81 3.04 4.04
N MET A 41 6.13 3.19 2.91
CA MET A 41 5.00 4.14 2.81
C MET A 41 3.86 3.81 3.78
N TRP A 42 3.48 2.54 3.95
CA TRP A 42 2.47 2.15 4.94
C TRP A 42 2.91 2.43 6.37
N SER A 43 4.19 2.19 6.67
CA SER A 43 4.79 2.52 7.96
C SER A 43 4.76 4.02 8.22
N ASP A 44 5.04 4.87 7.22
CA ASP A 44 4.97 6.33 7.33
C ASP A 44 3.54 6.82 7.62
N GLU A 45 2.53 6.10 7.12
CA GLU A 45 1.10 6.37 7.37
C GLU A 45 0.60 5.79 8.70
N GLY A 46 1.48 5.17 9.49
CA GLY A 46 1.19 4.60 10.82
C GLY A 46 0.44 3.26 10.78
N ILE A 47 0.45 2.55 9.65
CA ILE A 47 -0.36 1.34 9.45
C ILE A 47 0.48 0.08 9.68
N CYS A 48 -0.02 -0.83 10.53
CA CYS A 48 0.62 -2.12 10.75
C CYS A 48 0.70 -2.89 9.43
N THR A 49 1.91 -3.31 9.05
CA THR A 49 2.16 -3.94 7.76
C THR A 49 2.89 -5.26 7.94
N ALA A 50 2.27 -6.35 7.50
CA ALA A 50 2.90 -7.64 7.39
C ALA A 50 3.62 -7.73 6.03
N LYS A 51 4.95 -7.78 6.08
CA LYS A 51 5.76 -8.06 4.88
C LYS A 51 5.56 -9.52 4.49
N ILE A 52 4.99 -9.75 3.31
CA ILE A 52 4.84 -11.09 2.75
C ILE A 52 5.88 -11.26 1.67
N ASN A 53 6.86 -12.12 1.90
CA ASN A 53 7.69 -12.61 0.81
C ASN A 53 6.95 -13.78 0.16
N SER A 54 6.76 -13.75 -1.16
CA SER A 54 6.54 -14.97 -1.92
C SER A 54 7.81 -15.80 -1.75
N GLY A 55 7.80 -16.72 -0.78
CA GLY A 55 8.84 -17.72 -0.66
C GLY A 55 8.83 -18.55 -1.94
N ASN A 56 9.74 -18.25 -2.86
CA ASN A 56 10.24 -19.30 -3.71
C ASN A 56 11.22 -20.11 -2.83
N PRO A 57 10.97 -21.41 -2.58
CA PRO A 57 11.98 -22.27 -2.00
C PRO A 57 13.25 -22.32 -2.87
#